data_AF-A0A094RIN9-F1
#
_entry.id   AF-A0A094RIN9-F1
#
_cell.length_a   1.000
_cell.length_b   1.000
_cell.length_c   1.000
_cell.angle_alpha   90.00
_cell.angle_beta   90.00
_cell.angle_gamma   90.00
#
_symmetry.space_group_name_H-M   'P 1'
#
loop_
_entity.id
_entity.type
_entity.pdbx_description
1 polymer ?
#
loop_
_entity_poly.entity_id
_entity_poly.type
_entity_poly.pdbx_seq_one_letter_code
_entity_poly.pdbx_strand_id
1 'polypeptide(L)'
;MDFDRKTMRDITKLTQEAQRLWEEQRDVLNHARDMALDASRHAGDVARREFLPRARALYKGTIQPNLSRIPWQKIAAAPQKSSNPLVYVLMAIGAIAVAALSYAAWQTLRADDDLWVEEEAE
;
A
#
# COMPACT_ATOMS: atom_id res chain seq x y z
N MET A 1 -0.18 39.12 4.30
CA MET A 1 0.45 38.61 3.06
C MET A 1 1.88 38.10 3.26
N ASP A 2 2.60 38.44 4.35
CA ASP A 2 3.99 37.98 4.57
C ASP A 2 4.20 36.50 4.94
N PHE A 3 3.15 35.82 5.42
CA PHE A 3 3.23 34.40 5.78
C PHE A 3 3.33 33.48 4.56
N ASP A 4 2.82 33.89 3.40
CA ASP A 4 2.76 33.08 2.18
C ASP A 4 4.16 32.80 1.61
N ARG A 5 4.98 33.84 1.49
CA ARG A 5 6.35 33.72 0.95
C ARG A 5 7.30 32.96 1.88
N LYS A 6 7.12 33.07 3.20
CA LYS A 6 7.94 32.33 4.17
C LYS A 6 7.53 30.86 4.18
N THR A 7 6.23 30.56 4.23
CA THR A 7 5.70 29.20 4.20
C THR A 7 6.08 28.48 2.91
N MET A 8 6.00 29.14 1.75
CA MET A 8 6.45 28.55 0.49
C MET A 8 7.93 28.16 0.53
N ARG A 9 8.82 29.04 1.03
CA ARG A 9 10.26 28.75 1.11
C ARG A 9 10.57 27.59 2.05
N ASP A 10 9.85 27.50 3.17
CA ASP A 10 10.04 26.41 4.12
C ASP A 10 9.51 25.08 3.56
N ILE A 11 8.38 25.09 2.85
CA ILE A 11 7.90 23.92 2.11
C ILE A 11 8.92 23.49 1.05
N THR A 12 9.47 24.44 0.27
CA THR A 12 10.48 24.10 -0.75
C THR A 12 11.73 23.50 -0.11
N LYS A 13 12.19 24.03 1.03
CA LYS A 13 13.33 23.48 1.78
C LYS A 13 13.04 22.08 2.33
N LEU A 14 11.90 21.89 2.98
CA LEU A 14 11.47 20.59 3.51
C LEU A 14 11.34 19.55 2.39
N THR A 15 10.85 19.97 1.22
CA THR A 15 10.75 19.11 0.04
C THR A 15 12.13 18.72 -0.47
N GLN A 16 13.05 19.68 -0.54
CA GLN A 16 14.43 19.44 -0.99
C GLN A 16 15.22 18.55 -0.01
N GLU A 17 15.02 18.73 1.30
CA GLU A 17 15.60 17.88 2.34
C GLU A 17 15.00 16.46 2.31
N ALA A 18 13.69 16.34 2.13
CA ALA A 18 13.03 15.05 1.93
C ALA A 18 13.53 14.35 0.65
N GLN A 19 13.73 15.09 -0.44
CA GLN A 19 14.29 14.56 -1.69
C GLN A 19 15.72 14.03 -1.48
N ARG A 20 16.53 14.75 -0.71
CA ARG A 20 17.90 14.37 -0.40
C ARG A 20 17.96 13.13 0.49
N LEU A 21 17.11 13.06 1.52
CA LEU A 21 16.97 11.89 2.38
C LEU A 21 16.42 10.68 1.61
N TRP A 22 15.49 10.92 0.67
CA TRP A 22 14.95 9.89 -0.20
C TRP A 22 16.01 9.29 -1.12
N GLU A 23 16.88 10.10 -1.72
CA GLU A 23 18.01 9.61 -2.52
C GLU A 23 19.02 8.81 -1.68
N GLU A 24 19.26 9.19 -0.43
CA GLU A 24 20.13 8.46 0.51
C GLU A 24 19.51 7.11 0.93
N GLN A 25 18.18 7.04 1.05
CA GLN A 25 17.42 5.79 1.29
C GLN A 25 17.23 4.95 0.02
N ARG A 26 17.26 5.56 -1.17
CA ARG A 26 17.09 4.88 -2.45
C ARG A 26 18.21 3.89 -2.72
N ASP A 27 19.41 4.18 -2.25
CA ASP A 27 20.54 3.25 -2.34
C ASP A 27 20.31 1.99 -1.49
N VAL A 28 19.80 2.17 -0.27
CA VAL A 28 19.36 1.06 0.61
C VAL A 28 18.19 0.29 0.00
N LEU A 29 17.24 0.98 -0.62
CA LEU A 29 16.09 0.36 -1.28
C LEU A 29 16.51 -0.45 -2.52
N ASN A 30 17.46 0.06 -3.31
CA ASN A 30 18.00 -0.66 -4.45
C ASN A 30 18.76 -1.90 -3.99
N HIS A 31 19.59 -1.77 -2.95
CA HIS A 31 20.31 -2.90 -2.36
C HIS A 31 19.36 -3.95 -1.76
N ALA A 32 18.31 -3.50 -1.07
CA ALA A 32 17.26 -4.38 -0.54
C ALA A 32 16.44 -5.03 -1.67
N ARG A 33 16.22 -4.34 -2.80
CA ARG A 33 15.58 -4.92 -3.98
C ARG A 33 16.44 -6.00 -4.61
N ASP A 34 17.75 -5.78 -4.74
CA ASP A 34 18.66 -6.77 -5.28
C ASP A 34 18.72 -8.01 -4.37
N MET A 35 18.85 -7.80 -3.05
CA MET A 35 18.80 -8.87 -2.05
C MET A 35 17.44 -9.58 -2.03
N ALA A 36 16.34 -8.84 -2.14
CA ALA A 36 14.98 -9.40 -2.18
C ALA A 36 14.70 -10.14 -3.49
N LEU A 37 15.25 -9.69 -4.63
CA LEU A 37 15.12 -10.37 -5.92
C LEU A 37 15.89 -11.69 -5.88
N ASP A 38 17.12 -11.72 -5.38
CA ASP A 38 17.92 -12.93 -5.23
C ASP A 38 17.30 -13.91 -4.21
N ALA A 39 16.82 -13.39 -3.08
CA ALA A 39 16.09 -14.18 -2.11
C ALA A 39 14.73 -14.65 -2.64
N SER A 40 14.03 -13.85 -3.46
CA SER A 40 12.71 -14.21 -4.02
C SER A 40 12.79 -15.39 -4.97
N ARG A 41 13.89 -15.49 -5.73
CA ARG A 41 14.13 -16.63 -6.63
C ARG A 41 14.25 -17.94 -5.84
N HIS A 42 14.92 -17.93 -4.70
CA HIS A 42 15.00 -19.11 -3.81
C HIS A 42 13.73 -19.32 -2.97
N ALA A 43 13.09 -18.24 -2.54
CA ALA A 43 11.84 -18.28 -1.79
C ALA A 43 10.69 -18.81 -2.65
N GLY A 44 10.70 -18.64 -3.98
CA GLY A 44 9.66 -19.15 -4.87
C GLY A 44 9.55 -20.67 -4.90
N ASP A 45 10.67 -21.37 -4.73
CA ASP A 45 10.69 -22.84 -4.69
C ASP A 45 10.32 -23.38 -3.31
N VAL A 46 10.78 -22.72 -2.25
CA VAL A 46 10.37 -23.03 -0.86
C VAL A 46 8.89 -22.71 -0.65
N ALA A 47 8.40 -21.58 -1.20
CA ALA A 47 6.98 -21.21 -1.21
C ALA A 47 6.12 -22.28 -1.88
N ARG A 48 6.57 -22.81 -3.02
CA ARG A 48 5.82 -23.86 -3.72
C ARG A 48 5.85 -25.20 -2.99
N ARG A 49 6.93 -25.53 -2.29
CA ARG A 49 7.09 -26.81 -1.58
C ARG A 49 6.44 -26.81 -0.18
N GLU A 50 6.55 -25.72 0.56
CA GLU A 50 6.15 -25.66 1.97
C GLU A 50 4.88 -24.82 2.20
N PHE A 51 4.73 -23.72 1.46
CA PHE A 51 3.66 -22.76 1.69
C PHE A 51 2.41 -23.04 0.84
N LEU A 52 2.53 -23.54 -0.39
CA LEU A 52 1.35 -23.96 -1.17
C LEU A 52 0.52 -25.07 -0.51
N PRO A 53 1.11 -26.15 0.07
CA PRO A 53 0.32 -27.16 0.77
C PRO A 53 -0.22 -26.63 2.11
N ARG A 54 0.53 -25.78 2.84
CA ARG A 54 0.03 -25.16 4.09
C ARG A 54 -1.04 -24.10 3.85
N ALA A 55 -0.93 -23.28 2.81
CA ALA A 55 -1.97 -22.33 2.43
C ALA A 55 -3.25 -23.06 2.03
N ARG A 56 -3.14 -24.17 1.27
CA ARG A 56 -4.27 -25.05 0.99
C ARG A 56 -4.81 -25.72 2.25
N ALA A 57 -3.97 -26.19 3.17
CA ALA A 57 -4.39 -26.83 4.42
C ALA A 57 -5.03 -25.85 5.41
N LEU A 58 -4.51 -24.64 5.53
CA LEU A 58 -5.07 -23.54 6.33
C LEU A 58 -6.37 -23.03 5.70
N TYR A 59 -6.41 -22.90 4.37
CA TYR A 59 -7.63 -22.56 3.66
C TYR A 59 -8.70 -23.63 3.87
N LYS A 60 -8.37 -24.92 3.66
CA LYS A 60 -9.33 -26.03 3.78
C LYS A 60 -9.72 -26.34 5.23
N GLY A 61 -8.80 -26.17 6.18
CA GLY A 61 -8.98 -26.55 7.58
C GLY A 61 -9.50 -25.43 8.47
N THR A 62 -9.07 -24.19 8.25
CA THR A 62 -9.42 -23.05 9.11
C THR A 62 -10.41 -22.12 8.43
N ILE A 63 -10.27 -21.89 7.13
CA ILE A 63 -11.12 -20.92 6.41
C ILE A 63 -12.38 -21.60 5.86
N GLN A 64 -12.30 -22.75 5.18
CA GLN A 64 -13.43 -23.43 4.54
C GLN A 64 -14.58 -23.79 5.50
N PRO A 65 -14.35 -24.37 6.70
CA PRO A 65 -15.46 -24.72 7.59
C PRO A 65 -16.09 -23.49 8.24
N ASN A 66 -15.35 -22.38 8.34
CA ASN A 66 -15.87 -21.11 8.86
C ASN A 66 -16.54 -20.29 7.76
N LEU A 67 -16.02 -20.28 6.54
CA LEU A 67 -16.55 -19.57 5.37
C LEU A 67 -17.88 -20.15 4.90
N SER A 68 -18.04 -21.47 4.98
CA SER A 68 -19.32 -22.14 4.70
C SER A 68 -20.38 -21.94 5.81
N ARG A 69 -19.97 -21.46 6.98
CA ARG A 69 -20.85 -21.04 8.08
C ARG A 69 -21.09 -19.53 8.13
N ILE A 70 -20.47 -18.75 7.24
CA ILE A 70 -20.74 -17.32 7.10
C ILE A 70 -21.97 -17.15 6.20
N PRO A 71 -23.14 -16.75 6.72
CA PRO A 71 -24.12 -16.08 5.88
C PRO A 71 -23.50 -14.71 5.54
N TRP A 72 -23.40 -14.38 4.26
CA TRP A 72 -22.82 -13.13 3.75
C TRP A 72 -23.47 -11.84 4.35
N GLN A 73 -24.52 -11.98 5.16
CA GLN A 73 -25.12 -10.95 6.03
C GLN A 73 -24.34 -10.61 7.33
N LYS A 74 -23.43 -11.46 7.84
CA LYS A 74 -22.82 -11.30 9.19
C LYS A 74 -21.36 -10.81 9.17
N ILE A 75 -20.89 -10.22 8.08
CA ILE A 75 -19.52 -9.66 7.95
C ILE A 75 -19.24 -8.55 9.01
N ALA A 76 -20.27 -8.10 9.73
CA ALA A 76 -20.17 -7.20 10.89
C ALA A 76 -19.71 -7.88 12.21
N ALA A 77 -19.34 -9.16 12.23
CA ALA A 77 -18.78 -9.77 13.44
C ALA A 77 -17.33 -9.28 13.65
N ALA A 78 -17.12 -8.50 14.72
CA ALA A 78 -15.88 -7.78 15.00
C ALA A 78 -14.63 -8.70 14.96
N PRO A 79 -13.53 -8.27 14.32
CA PRO A 79 -12.31 -9.06 14.26
C PRO A 79 -11.77 -9.32 15.67
N GLN A 80 -11.46 -10.59 15.97
CA GLN A 80 -10.73 -10.96 17.19
C GLN A 80 -9.41 -10.19 17.24
N LYS A 81 -9.25 -9.36 18.27
CA LYS A 81 -8.11 -8.46 18.46
C LYS A 81 -6.82 -9.26 18.65
N SER A 82 -6.03 -9.42 17.59
CA SER A 82 -4.67 -9.96 17.71
C SER A 82 -3.75 -8.89 18.28
N SER A 83 -3.15 -9.14 19.45
CA SER A 83 -2.21 -8.22 20.12
C SER A 83 -0.80 -8.27 19.54
N ASN A 84 -0.66 -8.62 18.26
CA ASN A 84 0.64 -8.74 17.61
C ASN A 84 1.01 -7.41 16.96
N PRO A 85 2.11 -6.75 17.35
CA PRO A 85 2.51 -5.45 16.78
C PRO A 85 2.71 -5.52 15.26
N LEU A 86 3.14 -6.67 14.75
CA LEU A 86 3.29 -6.93 13.31
C LEU A 86 1.96 -6.78 12.55
N VAL A 87 0.84 -7.22 13.14
CA VAL A 87 -0.47 -7.16 12.47
C VAL A 87 -0.93 -5.72 12.31
N TYR A 88 -0.63 -4.84 13.28
CA TYR A 88 -0.93 -3.41 13.17
C TYR A 88 -0.11 -2.74 12.07
N VAL A 89 1.18 -3.08 11.95
CA VAL A 89 2.03 -2.57 10.87
C VAL A 89 1.50 -3.03 9.51
N LEU A 90 1.15 -4.30 9.36
CA LEU A 90 0.58 -4.83 8.12
C LEU A 90 -0.78 -4.21 7.79
N MET A 91 -1.65 -4.00 8.79
CA MET A 91 -2.93 -3.32 8.61
C MET A 91 -2.75 -1.85 8.21
N ALA A 92 -1.78 -1.15 8.81
CA ALA A 92 -1.45 0.23 8.44
C ALA A 92 -0.95 0.32 6.99
N ILE A 93 -0.04 -0.57 6.60
CA ILE A 93 0.45 -0.64 5.22
C ILE A 93 -0.70 -0.98 4.26
N GLY A 94 -1.53 -1.96 4.60
CA GLY A 94 -2.70 -2.33 3.80
C GLY A 94 -3.68 -1.19 3.62
N ALA A 95 -3.98 -0.45 4.69
CA ALA A 95 -4.85 0.72 4.64
C ALA A 95 -4.28 1.83 3.75
N ILE A 96 -2.98 2.12 3.87
CA ILE A 96 -2.30 3.11 3.01
C ILE A 96 -2.35 2.68 1.54
N ALA A 97 -2.07 1.41 1.25
CA ALA A 97 -2.12 0.88 -0.11
C ALA A 97 -3.51 1.00 -0.73
N VAL A 98 -4.57 0.66 0.02
CA VAL A 98 -5.97 0.81 -0.44
C VAL A 98 -6.31 2.28 -0.68
N ALA A 99 -5.90 3.18 0.21
CA ALA A 99 -6.14 4.62 0.05
C ALA A 99 -5.43 5.19 -1.19
N ALA A 100 -4.18 4.80 -1.43
CA ALA A 100 -3.43 5.23 -2.62
C ALA A 100 -4.06 4.71 -3.92
N LEU A 101 -4.47 3.44 -3.96
CA LEU A 101 -5.20 2.87 -5.09
C LEU A 101 -6.54 3.56 -5.33
N SER A 102 -7.26 3.91 -4.26
CA SER A 102 -8.55 4.61 -4.36
C SER A 102 -8.39 6.04 -4.88
N TYR A 103 -7.37 6.75 -4.39
CA TYR A 103 -7.04 8.10 -4.85
C TYR A 103 -6.61 8.08 -6.32
N ALA A 104 -5.76 7.14 -6.72
CA ALA A 104 -5.35 6.97 -8.11
C ALA A 104 -6.56 6.65 -9.00
N ALA A 105 -7.44 5.74 -8.60
CA ALA A 105 -8.66 5.43 -9.35
C ALA A 105 -9.57 6.67 -9.52
N TRP A 106 -9.74 7.48 -8.48
CA TRP A 106 -10.47 8.74 -8.58
C TRP A 106 -9.76 9.75 -9.49
N GLN A 107 -8.44 9.81 -9.43
CA GLN A 107 -7.64 10.66 -10.30
C GLN A 107 -7.79 10.26 -11.77
N THR A 108 -7.90 8.97 -12.08
CA THR A 108 -8.16 8.51 -13.47
C THR A 108 -9.54 8.91 -13.99
N LEU A 109 -10.53 9.05 -13.10
CA LEU A 109 -11.89 9.47 -13.46
C LEU A 109 -12.03 11.00 -13.55
N ARG A 110 -11.26 11.74 -12.73
CA ARG A 110 -11.31 13.21 -12.67
C ARG A 110 -10.40 13.91 -13.69
N ALA A 111 -9.34 13.24 -14.16
CA ALA A 111 -8.42 13.82 -15.14
C ALA A 111 -9.01 13.98 -16.56
N ASP A 112 -10.19 13.41 -16.85
CA ASP A 112 -10.92 13.60 -18.12
C ASP A 112 -11.68 14.95 -18.18
N ASP A 113 -11.85 15.66 -17.04
CA ASP A 113 -12.63 16.91 -16.98
C ASP A 113 -11.81 18.21 -17.19
N ASP A 114 -10.48 18.17 -17.06
CA ASP A 114 -9.59 19.34 -17.24
C ASP A 114 -9.14 19.54 -18.71
N LEU A 115 -9.66 18.77 -19.67
CA LEU A 115 -9.32 18.84 -21.10
C LEU A 115 -10.41 19.51 -21.97
N TRP A 116 -11.50 20.04 -21.38
CA TRP A 116 -12.69 20.49 -22.12
C TRP A 116 -13.24 21.91 -21.80
N VAL A 117 -12.43 22.86 -21.31
CA VAL A 117 -12.77 24.30 -21.39
C VAL A 117 -11.51 25.16 -21.59
N GLU A 118 -10.94 25.08 -22.80
CA GLU A 118 -10.29 26.25 -23.43
C GLU A 118 -11.13 26.62 -24.66
N GLU A 119 -12.34 27.15 -24.44
CA GLU A 119 -13.04 27.91 -25.49
C GLU A 119 -13.08 29.37 -25.02
N GLU A 120 -12.14 30.12 -25.59
CA GLU A 120 -12.28 31.52 -26.00
C GLU A 120 -12.48 32.55 -24.87
N ALA A 121 -11.34 33.08 -24.43
CA ALA A 121 -11.25 34.51 -24.17
C ALA A 121 -11.21 35.26 -25.52
N GLU A 122 -12.36 35.70 -26.02
CA GLU A 122 -12.48 36.88 -26.88
C GLU A 122 -13.74 37.69 -26.54
#